data_AF-A0ABD0WVD2-F1
#
_entry.id   AF-A0ABD0WVD2-F1
#
_cell.length_a   1.000
_cell.length_b   1.000
_cell.length_c   1.000
_cell.angle_alpha   90.00
_cell.angle_beta   90.00
_cell.angle_gamma   90.00
#
_symmetry.space_group_name_H-M   'P 1'
#
loop_
_entity.id
_entity.type
_entity.pdbx_description
1 polymer ?
#
loop_
_entity_poly.entity_id
_entity_poly.type
_entity_poly.pdbx_seq_one_letter_code
_entity_poly.pdbx_strand_id
1 'polypeptide(L)'
;MAADVDKRIPEDKNSPEQDGSLGKPQGGERLASGWSRRSWIKGTIPTLLMLIIVPVFACSYKYYQDSQLLKRNEVAVKALGAEGLFLFSSLDTDHDFYLSPEEFKPIVEKLTGISPPADFEDDVTDDANGETLSLEAKMQPLQLDTMTKSKDGFLGVTRSSLSGLRAWQSPAVPSMSFYASQFRAFLPPKSKGEVGDTWWVIPSELNIFTGYLPNNRYHPPAPRGKEVIIHSLLSMFHPRAFIKSRFAPQGTVACIRAVSDFYLDIAFRIHAEFQLNDVPDFPFWFTPGQFAGNIVLSRDSSHVRHISLYVPNNRTLNVDMEWLYGASESSNMEVDIGYLPQLELRSVGPSTPSFIQDEKGNIIDSRGGGSDPVQFVFEDINWTSEISRDDAAHRLEVTFYPFKKVSYLPFPEAFERAQAESKLVHSILLWGALDDQSC
;
A
#
# COMPACT_ATOMS: atom_id res chain seq x y z
N MET A 1 26.30 52.67 -36.61
CA MET A 1 25.52 51.56 -37.19
C MET A 1 24.27 51.47 -36.31
N ALA A 2 23.14 52.15 -36.57
CA ALA A 2 22.36 52.29 -37.81
C ALA A 2 21.96 50.89 -38.35
N ALA A 3 20.68 50.52 -38.49
CA ALA A 3 19.38 51.23 -38.34
C ALA A 3 18.44 50.37 -37.43
N ASP A 4 17.44 50.86 -36.68
CA ASP A 4 16.36 51.85 -36.91
C ASP A 4 15.31 51.42 -37.94
N VAL A 5 14.06 51.17 -37.48
CA VAL A 5 12.80 51.75 -38.01
C VAL A 5 11.71 51.70 -36.91
N ASP A 6 11.13 52.87 -36.62
CA ASP A 6 9.99 53.18 -35.73
C ASP A 6 8.63 52.54 -36.16
N LYS A 7 7.74 52.02 -35.29
CA LYS A 7 6.83 52.67 -34.30
C LYS A 7 5.49 53.20 -34.89
N ARG A 8 4.32 52.70 -34.43
CA ARG A 8 3.14 53.46 -33.87
C ARG A 8 1.80 52.71 -33.76
N ILE A 9 0.97 53.24 -32.85
CA ILE A 9 -0.44 52.98 -32.46
C ILE A 9 -1.08 54.40 -32.23
N PRO A 10 -2.40 54.67 -32.04
CA PRO A 10 -3.48 53.81 -31.51
C PRO A 10 -4.91 53.91 -32.17
N GLU A 11 -5.81 53.03 -31.69
CA GLU A 11 -7.25 53.20 -31.34
C GLU A 11 -8.29 53.98 -32.22
N ASP A 12 -9.44 53.32 -32.47
CA ASP A 12 -10.80 53.61 -31.92
C ASP A 12 -12.01 53.78 -32.89
N LYS A 13 -13.19 53.43 -32.34
CA LYS A 13 -14.58 53.87 -32.62
C LYS A 13 -15.51 53.18 -33.66
N ASN A 14 -16.59 52.64 -33.05
CA ASN A 14 -18.03 52.83 -33.37
C ASN A 14 -18.75 51.92 -34.40
N SER A 15 -19.56 51.02 -33.85
CA SER A 15 -20.92 50.62 -34.29
C SER A 15 -21.96 51.78 -34.11
N PRO A 16 -23.28 51.63 -34.37
CA PRO A 16 -24.08 50.52 -34.94
C PRO A 16 -25.14 51.01 -36.00
N GLU A 17 -26.30 50.32 -36.10
CA GLU A 17 -27.59 50.70 -36.77
C GLU A 17 -27.71 50.54 -38.31
N GLN A 18 -28.89 50.25 -38.91
CA GLN A 18 -30.09 49.49 -38.51
C GLN A 18 -30.94 49.19 -39.78
N ASP A 19 -32.09 48.51 -39.64
CA ASP A 19 -33.16 48.27 -40.65
C ASP A 19 -32.86 47.40 -41.90
N GLY A 20 -33.83 46.69 -42.49
CA GLY A 20 -35.24 46.51 -42.09
C GLY A 20 -36.18 46.30 -43.31
N SER A 21 -37.24 45.49 -43.13
CA SER A 21 -38.38 45.25 -44.07
C SER A 21 -38.08 44.47 -45.37
N LEU A 22 -38.57 43.24 -45.58
CA LEU A 22 -39.94 42.75 -45.91
C LEU A 22 -40.44 43.01 -47.36
N GLY A 23 -40.82 41.94 -48.05
CA GLY A 23 -41.45 42.01 -49.39
C GLY A 23 -41.74 40.64 -50.04
N LYS A 24 -42.96 40.12 -49.85
CA LYS A 24 -43.59 39.02 -50.62
C LYS A 24 -44.94 39.57 -51.13
N PRO A 25 -45.46 39.18 -52.31
CA PRO A 25 -46.47 38.11 -52.29
C PRO A 25 -46.63 37.25 -53.59
N GLN A 26 -47.33 36.11 -53.43
CA GLN A 26 -48.34 35.44 -54.32
C GLN A 26 -48.13 35.37 -55.87
N GLY A 27 -48.52 34.33 -56.61
CA GLY A 27 -49.20 33.05 -56.31
C GLY A 27 -49.84 32.48 -57.61
N GLY A 28 -50.14 31.17 -57.71
CA GLY A 28 -50.91 30.63 -58.86
C GLY A 28 -50.66 29.16 -59.24
N GLU A 29 -51.75 28.40 -59.31
CA GLU A 29 -51.90 26.98 -59.72
C GLU A 29 -51.58 26.74 -61.24
N ARG A 30 -51.53 25.53 -61.86
CA ARG A 30 -52.03 24.17 -61.52
C ARG A 30 -51.41 23.10 -62.47
N LEU A 31 -51.62 21.80 -62.15
CA LEU A 31 -51.68 20.59 -63.03
C LEU A 31 -50.41 19.87 -63.58
N ALA A 32 -50.24 18.65 -63.04
CA ALA A 32 -50.01 17.36 -63.73
C ALA A 32 -48.69 17.02 -64.48
N SER A 33 -47.96 16.04 -63.93
CA SER A 33 -47.60 14.73 -64.55
C SER A 33 -46.19 14.25 -64.15
N GLY A 34 -45.90 12.94 -64.28
CA GLY A 34 -44.52 12.41 -64.24
C GLY A 34 -44.10 11.68 -62.96
N TRP A 35 -44.62 10.47 -62.73
CA TRP A 35 -44.11 9.56 -61.70
C TRP A 35 -42.77 8.92 -62.14
N SER A 36 -41.63 9.54 -61.82
CA SER A 36 -40.31 8.94 -62.08
C SER A 36 -39.77 8.15 -60.87
N ARG A 37 -40.21 6.89 -60.72
CA ARG A 37 -39.61 5.92 -59.79
C ARG A 37 -38.15 5.61 -60.18
N ARG A 38 -37.16 6.43 -59.80
CA ARG A 38 -35.74 6.11 -60.11
C ARG A 38 -34.62 6.73 -59.25
N SER A 39 -34.84 7.06 -57.97
CA SER A 39 -33.71 7.45 -57.09
C SER A 39 -33.87 7.21 -55.58
N TRP A 40 -34.24 5.99 -55.15
CA TRP A 40 -34.20 5.62 -53.72
C TRP A 40 -33.39 4.34 -53.40
N ILE A 41 -32.68 3.80 -54.40
CA ILE A 41 -31.83 2.60 -54.28
C ILE A 41 -30.32 2.96 -54.24
N LYS A 42 -29.95 4.19 -54.60
CA LYS A 42 -28.54 4.63 -54.69
C LYS A 42 -27.93 5.15 -53.37
N GLY A 43 -28.74 5.44 -52.36
CA GLY A 43 -28.26 6.00 -51.08
C GLY A 43 -28.16 4.97 -49.93
N THR A 44 -29.02 3.94 -49.93
CA THR A 44 -29.14 2.98 -48.82
C THR A 44 -28.21 1.77 -48.95
N ILE A 45 -27.89 1.34 -50.17
CA ILE A 45 -26.97 0.23 -50.44
C ILE A 45 -25.54 0.51 -49.93
N PRO A 46 -24.86 1.64 -50.23
CA PRO A 46 -23.49 1.86 -49.78
C PRO A 46 -23.36 2.00 -48.26
N THR A 47 -24.35 2.61 -47.58
CA THR A 47 -24.40 2.69 -46.11
C THR A 47 -24.59 1.32 -45.46
N LEU A 48 -25.45 0.45 -46.05
CA LEU A 48 -25.67 -0.90 -45.53
C LEU A 48 -24.49 -1.83 -45.84
N LEU A 49 -23.76 -1.59 -46.94
CA LEU A 49 -22.47 -2.23 -47.21
C LEU A 49 -21.43 -1.85 -46.16
N MET A 50 -21.29 -0.55 -45.83
CA MET A 50 -20.34 -0.08 -44.80
C MET A 50 -20.63 -0.68 -43.42
N LEU A 51 -21.91 -0.82 -43.05
CA LEU A 51 -22.33 -1.49 -41.79
C LEU A 51 -21.95 -2.97 -41.72
N ILE A 52 -21.65 -3.63 -42.84
CA ILE A 52 -21.18 -5.03 -42.89
C ILE A 52 -19.65 -5.08 -43.05
N ILE A 53 -19.10 -4.22 -43.90
CA ILE A 53 -17.67 -4.19 -44.22
C ILE A 53 -16.84 -3.75 -43.01
N VAL A 54 -17.24 -2.70 -42.29
CA VAL A 54 -16.49 -2.22 -41.12
C VAL A 54 -16.35 -3.29 -40.02
N PRO A 55 -17.41 -3.98 -39.53
CA PRO A 55 -17.23 -5.05 -38.56
C PRO A 55 -16.49 -6.27 -39.12
N VAL A 56 -16.64 -6.61 -40.41
CA VAL A 56 -15.86 -7.71 -41.02
C VAL A 56 -14.36 -7.36 -41.06
N PHE A 57 -13.99 -6.12 -41.41
CA PHE A 57 -12.60 -5.66 -41.34
C PHE A 57 -12.10 -5.59 -39.89
N ALA A 58 -12.90 -5.11 -38.94
CA ALA A 58 -12.52 -5.06 -37.53
C ALA A 58 -12.29 -6.46 -36.95
N CYS A 59 -13.18 -7.42 -37.23
CA CYS A 59 -13.00 -8.82 -36.84
C CYS A 59 -11.79 -9.46 -37.54
N SER A 60 -11.55 -9.17 -38.82
CA SER A 60 -10.39 -9.69 -39.55
C SER A 60 -9.07 -9.13 -39.03
N TYR A 61 -9.04 -7.83 -38.70
CA TYR A 61 -7.89 -7.15 -38.09
C TYR A 61 -7.63 -7.66 -36.68
N LYS A 62 -8.67 -7.81 -35.85
CA LYS A 62 -8.57 -8.41 -34.52
C LYS A 62 -8.06 -9.85 -34.61
N TYR A 63 -8.61 -10.68 -35.48
CA TYR A 63 -8.13 -12.06 -35.68
C TYR A 63 -6.67 -12.12 -36.13
N TYR A 64 -6.24 -11.17 -36.97
CA TYR A 64 -4.84 -11.03 -37.35
C TYR A 64 -3.96 -10.63 -36.17
N GLN A 65 -4.36 -9.65 -35.35
CA GLN A 65 -3.66 -9.25 -34.13
C GLN A 65 -3.57 -10.42 -33.13
N ASP A 66 -4.69 -11.07 -32.82
CA ASP A 66 -4.78 -12.21 -31.90
C ASP A 66 -3.87 -13.37 -32.41
N SER A 67 -3.83 -13.64 -33.73
CA SER A 67 -2.93 -14.64 -34.33
C SER A 67 -1.44 -14.27 -34.25
N GLN A 68 -1.10 -12.99 -34.37
CA GLN A 68 0.30 -12.53 -34.19
C GLN A 68 0.72 -12.60 -32.72
N LEU A 69 -0.16 -12.20 -31.80
CA LEU A 69 0.08 -12.21 -30.36
C LEU A 69 0.26 -13.65 -29.84
N LEU A 70 -0.54 -14.60 -30.34
CA LEU A 70 -0.41 -16.02 -29.99
C LEU A 70 0.91 -16.64 -30.51
N LYS A 71 1.37 -16.26 -31.72
CA LYS A 71 2.70 -16.64 -32.24
C LYS A 71 3.85 -16.02 -31.44
N ARG A 72 3.73 -14.75 -31.03
CA ARG A 72 4.72 -14.08 -30.17
C ARG A 72 4.83 -14.78 -28.82
N ASN A 73 3.69 -15.12 -28.21
CA ASN A 73 3.64 -15.88 -26.97
C ASN A 73 4.32 -17.26 -27.12
N GLU A 74 4.02 -18.03 -28.17
CA GLU A 74 4.69 -19.32 -28.44
C GLU A 74 6.22 -19.18 -28.59
N VAL A 75 6.69 -18.13 -29.29
CA VAL A 75 8.12 -17.81 -29.43
C VAL A 75 8.73 -17.39 -28.08
N ALA A 76 8.02 -16.59 -27.29
CA ALA A 76 8.48 -16.10 -26.00
C ALA A 76 8.58 -17.23 -24.95
N VAL A 77 7.57 -18.11 -24.85
CA VAL A 77 7.65 -19.36 -24.05
C VAL A 77 8.88 -20.18 -24.44
N LYS A 78 9.12 -20.32 -25.75
CA LYS A 78 10.24 -21.13 -26.27
C LYS A 78 11.62 -20.50 -26.06
N ALA A 79 11.70 -19.18 -26.02
CA ALA A 79 12.97 -18.44 -25.87
C ALA A 79 13.32 -18.16 -24.39
N LEU A 80 12.33 -17.85 -23.57
CA LEU A 80 12.50 -17.39 -22.18
C LEU A 80 12.13 -18.47 -21.14
N GLY A 81 11.43 -19.55 -21.55
CA GLY A 81 10.79 -20.47 -20.62
C GLY A 81 9.59 -19.84 -19.90
N ALA A 82 8.92 -20.63 -19.05
CA ALA A 82 7.74 -20.16 -18.31
C ALA A 82 8.10 -19.03 -17.31
N GLU A 83 9.22 -19.18 -16.59
CA GLU A 83 9.68 -18.20 -15.60
C GLU A 83 10.18 -16.89 -16.25
N GLY A 84 10.95 -16.99 -17.34
CA GLY A 84 11.40 -15.81 -18.07
C GLY A 84 10.27 -15.08 -18.80
N LEU A 85 9.25 -15.80 -19.29
CA LEU A 85 8.04 -15.17 -19.81
C LEU A 85 7.22 -14.49 -18.71
N PHE A 86 7.08 -15.11 -17.54
CA PHE A 86 6.41 -14.49 -16.38
C PHE A 86 7.09 -13.18 -15.99
N LEU A 87 8.42 -13.20 -15.83
CA LEU A 87 9.22 -12.00 -15.58
C LEU A 87 9.00 -10.93 -16.67
N PHE A 88 9.08 -11.31 -17.95
CA PHE A 88 8.87 -10.39 -19.06
C PHE A 88 7.48 -9.73 -18.99
N SER A 89 6.43 -10.53 -18.79
CA SER A 89 5.04 -10.05 -18.65
C SER A 89 4.77 -9.24 -17.37
N SER A 90 5.68 -9.26 -16.39
CA SER A 90 5.59 -8.41 -15.19
C SER A 90 6.12 -6.98 -15.42
N LEU A 91 6.70 -6.73 -16.58
CA LEU A 91 7.35 -5.48 -16.99
C LEU A 91 6.64 -4.86 -18.20
N ASP A 92 6.30 -5.71 -19.18
CA ASP A 92 5.46 -5.40 -20.36
C ASP A 92 4.04 -5.02 -19.88
N THR A 93 3.82 -3.72 -19.74
CA THR A 93 2.62 -3.13 -19.14
C THR A 93 1.53 -2.92 -20.18
N ASP A 94 1.88 -2.63 -21.43
CA ASP A 94 0.92 -2.49 -22.53
C ASP A 94 0.62 -3.81 -23.28
N HIS A 95 1.34 -4.88 -22.93
CA HIS A 95 1.19 -6.27 -23.40
C HIS A 95 1.50 -6.46 -24.89
N ASP A 96 2.40 -5.65 -25.46
CA ASP A 96 2.76 -5.70 -26.88
C ASP A 96 3.85 -6.75 -27.22
N PHE A 97 4.44 -7.40 -26.21
CA PHE A 97 5.59 -8.31 -26.25
C PHE A 97 6.94 -7.65 -26.55
N TYR A 98 7.10 -6.36 -26.24
CA TYR A 98 8.36 -5.64 -26.14
C TYR A 98 8.53 -5.05 -24.73
N LEU A 99 9.68 -4.42 -24.47
CA LEU A 99 9.91 -3.61 -23.28
C LEU A 99 10.38 -2.25 -23.74
N SER A 100 9.55 -1.23 -23.54
CA SER A 100 9.94 0.16 -23.75
C SER A 100 11.05 0.59 -22.78
N PRO A 101 11.83 1.64 -23.09
CA PRO A 101 12.75 2.25 -22.13
C PRO A 101 12.08 2.62 -20.80
N GLU A 102 10.81 3.01 -20.84
CA GLU A 102 9.96 3.35 -19.71
C GLU A 102 9.62 2.13 -18.83
N GLU A 103 9.26 0.99 -19.44
CA GLU A 103 8.98 -0.27 -18.73
C GLU A 103 10.26 -0.96 -18.24
N PHE A 104 11.38 -0.75 -18.92
CA PHE A 104 12.69 -1.25 -18.50
C PHE A 104 13.35 -0.36 -17.43
N LYS A 105 12.87 0.88 -17.25
CA LYS A 105 13.39 1.85 -16.27
C LYS A 105 13.52 1.29 -14.84
N PRO A 106 12.55 0.57 -14.25
CA PRO A 106 12.68 0.01 -12.91
C PRO A 106 13.80 -1.02 -12.77
N ILE A 107 14.16 -1.71 -13.86
CA ILE A 107 15.32 -2.61 -13.91
C ILE A 107 16.61 -1.79 -13.98
N VAL A 108 16.67 -0.77 -14.83
CA VAL A 108 17.87 0.10 -14.97
C VAL A 108 18.19 0.81 -13.65
N GLU A 109 17.19 1.38 -12.98
CA GLU A 109 17.36 2.04 -11.68
C GLU A 109 17.89 1.05 -10.61
N LYS A 110 17.35 -0.18 -10.57
CA LYS A 110 17.80 -1.24 -9.64
C LYS A 110 19.18 -1.83 -9.99
N LEU A 111 19.54 -1.94 -11.27
CA LEU A 111 20.84 -2.48 -11.72
C LEU A 111 21.97 -1.46 -11.64
N THR A 112 21.70 -0.19 -11.88
CA THR A 112 22.72 0.88 -11.81
C THR A 112 22.92 1.42 -10.39
N GLY A 113 21.99 1.12 -9.47
CA GLY A 113 21.97 1.72 -8.13
C GLY A 113 21.60 3.20 -8.12
N ILE A 114 21.27 3.77 -9.29
CA ILE A 114 20.79 5.13 -9.44
C ILE A 114 19.27 5.07 -9.32
N SER A 115 18.77 4.98 -8.09
CA SER A 115 17.45 5.54 -7.83
C SER A 115 17.54 7.04 -8.14
N PRO A 116 16.53 7.67 -8.76
CA PRO A 116 16.36 9.11 -8.52
C PRO A 116 16.38 9.33 -7.00
N PRO A 117 16.83 10.49 -6.48
CA PRO A 117 16.46 10.84 -5.13
C PRO A 117 14.94 10.73 -5.10
N ALA A 118 14.40 9.85 -4.24
CA ALA A 118 12.97 9.96 -3.98
C ALA A 118 12.74 11.38 -3.45
N ASP A 119 11.58 11.95 -3.72
CA ASP A 119 11.16 13.23 -3.16
C ASP A 119 10.91 13.05 -1.65
N PHE A 120 12.00 12.82 -0.92
CA PHE A 120 12.10 12.82 0.53
C PHE A 120 12.06 14.27 1.02
N GLU A 121 11.01 15.02 0.64
CA GLU A 121 10.57 16.23 1.35
C GLU A 121 9.93 15.85 2.71
N ASP A 122 10.58 14.96 3.44
CA ASP A 122 10.28 14.54 4.81
C ASP A 122 11.60 14.64 5.60
N ASP A 123 12.21 15.83 5.59
CA ASP A 123 13.19 16.21 6.61
C ASP A 123 12.51 16.02 7.97
N VAL A 124 13.14 15.23 8.84
CA VAL A 124 12.66 14.99 10.22
C VAL A 124 12.82 16.29 11.00
N THR A 125 11.81 17.14 10.87
CA THR A 125 11.65 18.36 11.62
C THR A 125 11.15 17.97 13.00
N ASP A 126 12.12 17.72 13.88
CA ASP A 126 11.94 17.75 15.33
C ASP A 126 11.51 19.18 15.71
N ASP A 127 10.21 19.43 15.62
CA ASP A 127 9.60 20.66 16.10
C ASP A 127 9.67 20.64 17.63
N ALA A 128 10.73 21.25 18.17
CA ALA A 128 10.93 21.38 19.61
C ALA A 128 9.78 22.12 20.33
N ASN A 129 8.96 22.88 19.59
CA ASN A 129 7.77 23.55 20.08
C ASN A 129 6.47 22.79 19.76
N GLY A 130 6.56 21.71 18.98
CA GLY A 130 5.44 20.89 18.57
C GLY A 130 4.90 20.01 19.69
N GLU A 131 3.73 19.41 19.45
CA GLU A 131 3.11 18.54 20.43
C GLU A 131 3.86 17.22 20.60
N THR A 132 3.87 16.71 21.83
CA THR A 132 4.46 15.41 22.18
C THR A 132 3.40 14.40 22.59
N LEU A 133 3.57 13.17 22.11
CA LEU A 133 2.71 12.02 22.37
C LEU A 133 3.50 10.98 23.18
N SER A 134 2.95 10.51 24.29
CA SER A 134 3.59 9.47 25.12
C SER A 134 2.97 8.11 24.84
N LEU A 135 3.80 7.13 24.46
CA LEU A 135 3.39 5.74 24.21
C LEU A 135 3.86 4.81 25.33
N GLU A 136 3.07 3.77 25.59
CA GLU A 136 3.43 2.62 26.42
C GLU A 136 3.54 1.36 25.56
N ALA A 137 4.60 0.58 25.78
CA ALA A 137 4.75 -0.77 25.23
C ALA A 137 4.34 -1.82 26.26
N LYS A 138 3.52 -2.79 25.85
CA LYS A 138 3.08 -3.94 26.65
C LYS A 138 3.38 -5.23 25.89
N MET A 139 3.93 -6.21 26.60
CA MET A 139 4.35 -7.48 26.04
C MET A 139 4.10 -8.60 27.04
N GLN A 140 3.69 -9.75 26.52
CA GLN A 140 3.81 -11.05 27.19
C GLN A 140 4.67 -11.93 26.28
N PRO A 141 5.64 -12.69 26.83
CA PRO A 141 6.53 -13.53 26.03
C PRO A 141 5.77 -14.62 25.25
N LEU A 142 6.39 -15.10 24.18
CA LEU A 142 5.85 -16.23 23.40
C LEU A 142 5.78 -17.50 24.25
N GLN A 143 4.65 -18.21 24.15
CA GLN A 143 4.38 -19.43 24.90
C GLN A 143 5.15 -20.61 24.27
N LEU A 144 6.29 -20.97 24.87
CA LEU A 144 7.20 -21.99 24.32
C LEU A 144 6.54 -23.37 24.14
N ASP A 145 5.53 -23.71 24.94
CA ASP A 145 4.73 -24.93 24.86
C ASP A 145 3.75 -24.97 23.66
N THR A 146 3.52 -23.84 23.00
CA THR A 146 2.76 -23.79 21.74
C THR A 146 3.61 -24.12 20.51
N MET A 147 4.94 -24.05 20.63
CA MET A 147 5.88 -24.42 19.57
C MET A 147 5.80 -25.92 19.26
N THR A 148 5.87 -26.31 17.98
CA THR A 148 5.76 -27.71 17.58
C THR A 148 6.91 -28.56 18.13
N LYS A 149 8.14 -28.03 18.13
CA LYS A 149 9.33 -28.71 18.65
C LYS A 149 9.37 -28.84 20.18
N SER A 150 8.49 -28.14 20.90
CA SER A 150 8.40 -28.26 22.36
C SER A 150 7.89 -29.63 22.82
N LYS A 151 7.11 -30.32 21.97
CA LYS A 151 6.46 -31.61 22.27
C LYS A 151 7.45 -32.71 22.63
N ASP A 152 8.62 -32.71 22.00
CA ASP A 152 9.74 -33.62 22.28
C ASP A 152 10.76 -33.01 23.27
N GLY A 153 10.37 -31.99 24.04
CA GLY A 153 11.26 -31.29 24.96
C GLY A 153 12.36 -30.48 24.29
N PHE A 154 12.14 -30.03 23.05
CA PHE A 154 13.14 -29.40 22.18
C PHE A 154 14.34 -30.31 21.83
N LEU A 155 14.12 -31.62 21.73
CA LEU A 155 15.14 -32.57 21.26
C LEU A 155 15.72 -32.13 19.90
N GLY A 156 17.06 -32.07 19.81
CA GLY A 156 17.78 -31.59 18.62
C GLY A 156 17.99 -30.08 18.54
N VAL A 157 17.24 -29.27 19.30
CA VAL A 157 17.43 -27.81 19.34
C VAL A 157 18.45 -27.45 20.42
N THR A 158 19.54 -26.77 20.07
CA THR A 158 20.56 -26.37 21.05
C THR A 158 20.00 -25.32 22.02
N ARG A 159 20.49 -25.31 23.28
CA ARG A 159 20.04 -24.32 24.27
C ARG A 159 20.34 -22.88 23.83
N SER A 160 21.48 -22.67 23.16
CA SER A 160 21.92 -21.42 22.54
C SER A 160 21.01 -20.95 21.40
N SER A 161 20.49 -21.86 20.57
CA SER A 161 19.60 -21.48 19.45
C SER A 161 18.40 -20.65 19.89
N LEU A 162 17.82 -20.95 21.06
CA LEU A 162 16.68 -20.23 21.64
C LEU A 162 17.10 -19.26 22.78
N SER A 163 18.34 -18.76 22.78
CA SER A 163 18.83 -17.88 23.86
C SER A 163 18.11 -16.53 23.88
N GLY A 164 18.04 -15.84 22.74
CA GLY A 164 17.35 -14.56 22.55
C GLY A 164 15.85 -14.67 22.83
N LEU A 165 15.18 -15.69 22.29
CA LEU A 165 13.76 -15.94 22.56
C LEU A 165 13.46 -16.11 24.05
N ARG A 166 14.31 -16.84 24.80
CA ARG A 166 14.14 -17.00 26.25
C ARG A 166 14.51 -15.74 27.04
N ALA A 167 15.40 -14.90 26.53
CA ALA A 167 15.80 -13.66 27.19
C ALA A 167 14.78 -12.53 27.00
N TRP A 168 14.04 -12.52 25.88
CA TRP A 168 13.08 -11.47 25.53
C TRP A 168 11.73 -11.64 26.26
N GLN A 169 11.71 -11.19 27.51
CA GLN A 169 10.57 -11.30 28.43
C GLN A 169 9.73 -10.01 28.56
N SER A 170 10.24 -8.88 28.06
CA SER A 170 9.63 -7.55 28.20
C SER A 170 10.05 -6.63 27.05
N PRO A 171 9.36 -5.51 26.81
CA PRO A 171 9.79 -4.51 25.84
C PRO A 171 11.15 -3.91 26.22
N ALA A 172 11.97 -3.58 25.24
CA ALA A 172 13.25 -2.92 25.43
C ALA A 172 13.10 -1.48 25.98
N VAL A 173 12.05 -0.76 25.57
CA VAL A 173 11.71 0.59 26.03
C VAL A 173 10.22 0.63 26.40
N PRO A 174 9.85 0.44 27.68
CA PRO A 174 8.44 0.35 28.10
C PRO A 174 7.62 1.62 27.88
N SER A 175 8.24 2.80 27.81
CA SER A 175 7.56 4.04 27.44
C SER A 175 8.50 5.01 26.74
N MET A 176 7.99 5.73 25.74
CA MET A 176 8.74 6.68 24.92
C MET A 176 7.84 7.84 24.48
N SER A 177 8.41 9.04 24.35
CA SER A 177 7.72 10.20 23.76
C SER A 177 8.13 10.41 22.30
N PHE A 178 7.17 10.80 21.48
CA PHE A 178 7.32 11.11 20.05
C PHE A 178 6.74 12.49 19.75
N TYR A 179 7.22 13.17 18.71
CA TYR A 179 6.59 14.41 18.25
C TYR A 179 5.40 14.08 17.32
N ALA A 180 4.31 14.84 17.42
CA ALA A 180 3.14 14.67 16.56
C ALA A 180 3.50 14.78 15.06
N SER A 181 4.45 15.66 14.72
CA SER A 181 4.97 15.84 13.35
C SER A 181 5.57 14.57 12.74
N GLN A 182 6.16 13.67 13.55
CA GLN A 182 6.78 12.43 13.07
C GLN A 182 5.75 11.44 12.50
N PHE A 183 4.47 11.56 12.88
CA PHE A 183 3.38 10.74 12.34
C PHE A 183 2.90 11.19 10.96
N ARG A 184 3.44 12.28 10.40
CA ARG A 184 3.21 12.74 9.01
C ARG A 184 3.48 11.64 7.98
N ALA A 185 4.41 10.72 8.28
CA ALA A 185 4.69 9.54 7.45
C ALA A 185 3.42 8.75 7.09
N PHE A 186 2.44 8.69 8.01
CA PHE A 186 1.15 7.99 7.83
C PHE A 186 0.08 8.80 7.10
N LEU A 187 0.31 10.06 6.70
CA LEU A 187 -0.66 10.80 5.90
C LEU A 187 -0.74 10.25 4.46
N PRO A 188 -1.93 10.29 3.82
CA PRO A 188 -2.08 9.86 2.44
C PRO A 188 -1.34 10.80 1.47
N PRO A 189 -0.81 10.29 0.35
CA PRO A 189 -0.24 11.13 -0.71
C PRO A 189 -1.34 11.97 -1.38
N LYS A 190 -0.98 13.10 -2.00
CA LYS A 190 -1.92 14.06 -2.62
C LYS A 190 -2.89 13.47 -3.66
N SER A 191 -2.62 12.27 -4.17
CA SER A 191 -3.46 11.52 -5.12
C SER A 191 -4.49 10.58 -4.44
N LYS A 192 -4.46 10.48 -3.11
CA LYS A 192 -5.33 9.62 -2.29
C LYS A 192 -6.01 10.46 -1.21
N GLY A 193 -7.28 10.20 -0.95
CA GLY A 193 -8.06 11.03 -0.03
C GLY A 193 -9.50 10.59 0.22
N GLU A 194 -9.98 9.57 -0.50
CA GLU A 194 -11.31 9.01 -0.27
C GLU A 194 -11.27 7.90 0.79
N VAL A 195 -12.38 7.69 1.48
CA VAL A 195 -12.48 6.63 2.49
C VAL A 195 -12.32 5.26 1.80
N GLY A 196 -11.41 4.46 2.35
CA GLY A 196 -11.02 3.16 1.82
C GLY A 196 -9.94 3.20 0.74
N ASP A 197 -9.37 4.37 0.41
CA ASP A 197 -8.12 4.44 -0.36
C ASP A 197 -6.99 3.75 0.42
N THR A 198 -6.19 2.92 -0.28
CA THR A 198 -4.95 2.34 0.26
C THR A 198 -3.71 2.86 -0.45
N TRP A 199 -2.59 2.92 0.28
CA TRP A 199 -1.27 3.27 -0.25
C TRP A 199 -0.16 2.62 0.56
N TRP A 200 1.01 2.51 -0.07
CA TRP A 200 2.24 2.08 0.60
C TRP A 200 2.86 3.26 1.36
N VAL A 201 3.01 3.11 2.66
CA VAL A 201 3.81 4.02 3.52
C VAL A 201 5.30 3.68 3.38
N ILE A 202 5.61 2.37 3.34
CA ILE A 202 6.93 1.82 3.03
C ILE A 202 6.70 0.70 1.99
N PRO A 203 7.17 0.83 0.74
CA PRO A 203 7.03 -0.22 -0.27
C PRO A 203 8.01 -1.39 -0.03
N SER A 204 7.75 -2.51 -0.68
CA SER A 204 8.69 -3.64 -0.76
C SER A 204 9.93 -3.26 -1.58
N GLU A 205 11.11 -3.67 -1.10
CA GLU A 205 12.38 -3.53 -1.81
C GLU A 205 12.94 -4.87 -2.31
N LEU A 206 12.18 -5.96 -2.16
CA LEU A 206 12.60 -7.26 -2.65
C LEU A 206 12.97 -7.20 -4.14
N ASN A 207 14.11 -7.81 -4.43
CA ASN A 207 14.56 -7.99 -5.80
C ASN A 207 13.68 -9.07 -6.46
N ILE A 208 13.06 -8.74 -7.60
CA ILE A 208 12.25 -9.66 -8.40
C ILE A 208 13.03 -10.91 -8.84
N PHE A 209 14.37 -10.84 -8.88
CA PHE A 209 15.25 -11.95 -9.26
C PHE A 209 15.60 -12.90 -8.11
N THR A 210 15.56 -12.46 -6.84
CA THR A 210 15.90 -13.32 -5.69
C THR A 210 14.71 -13.61 -4.79
N GLY A 211 13.77 -12.68 -4.63
CA GLY A 211 12.58 -12.83 -3.79
C GLY A 211 12.82 -12.80 -2.27
N TYR A 212 14.08 -12.79 -1.81
CA TYR A 212 14.43 -12.77 -0.38
C TYR A 212 15.71 -11.98 -0.05
N LEU A 213 15.91 -11.69 1.25
CA LEU A 213 17.12 -11.12 1.84
C LEU A 213 17.90 -12.17 2.68
N PRO A 214 19.23 -12.00 2.92
CA PRO A 214 20.06 -12.98 3.63
C PRO A 214 19.68 -13.24 5.09
N ASN A 215 19.95 -14.46 5.57
CA ASN A 215 19.61 -14.89 6.93
C ASN A 215 20.69 -14.53 7.97
N ASN A 216 21.95 -14.37 7.54
CA ASN A 216 23.11 -14.02 8.38
C ASN A 216 23.17 -12.57 8.89
N ARG A 217 22.08 -11.79 8.80
CA ARG A 217 22.01 -10.41 9.28
C ARG A 217 21.77 -10.39 10.79
N TYR A 218 22.55 -9.62 11.55
CA TYR A 218 22.41 -9.46 13.01
C TYR A 218 21.84 -8.11 13.44
N HIS A 219 22.02 -7.07 12.64
CA HIS A 219 21.55 -5.71 12.94
C HIS A 219 20.73 -5.17 11.78
N PRO A 220 19.64 -4.41 12.05
CA PRO A 220 18.85 -3.80 10.99
C PRO A 220 19.67 -2.74 10.23
N PRO A 221 19.37 -2.51 8.93
CA PRO A 221 19.92 -1.36 8.22
C PRO A 221 19.43 -0.07 8.87
N ALA A 222 20.23 1.01 8.76
CA ALA A 222 19.84 2.31 9.27
C ALA A 222 18.56 2.82 8.54
N PRO A 223 17.47 3.13 9.27
CA PRO A 223 16.19 3.50 8.67
C PRO A 223 16.27 4.86 7.98
N ARG A 224 15.49 5.05 6.90
CA ARG A 224 15.47 6.29 6.10
C ARG A 224 14.05 6.79 5.86
N GLY A 225 13.86 8.12 5.86
CA GLY A 225 12.57 8.78 5.63
C GLY A 225 11.46 8.19 6.51
N LYS A 226 10.37 7.73 5.90
CA LYS A 226 9.19 7.16 6.59
C LYS A 226 9.47 5.91 7.43
N GLU A 227 10.59 5.23 7.21
CA GLU A 227 11.01 4.10 8.04
C GLU A 227 11.40 4.53 9.47
N VAL A 228 11.86 5.77 9.67
CA VAL A 228 12.44 6.22 10.94
C VAL A 228 11.43 6.13 12.08
N ILE A 229 10.19 6.58 11.86
CA ILE A 229 9.12 6.49 12.87
C ILE A 229 8.71 5.03 13.11
N ILE A 230 8.56 4.21 12.07
CA ILE A 230 8.14 2.80 12.21
C ILE A 230 9.24 1.97 12.91
N HIS A 231 10.51 2.22 12.58
CA HIS A 231 11.65 1.63 13.29
C HIS A 231 11.70 2.06 14.74
N SER A 232 11.46 3.34 15.04
CA SER A 232 11.47 3.84 16.43
C SER A 232 10.34 3.23 17.26
N LEU A 233 9.14 3.09 16.69
CA LEU A 233 8.01 2.39 17.31
C LEU A 233 8.34 0.92 17.60
N LEU A 234 8.79 0.15 16.60
CA LEU A 234 9.08 -1.28 16.79
C LEU A 234 10.32 -1.51 17.67
N SER A 235 11.26 -0.57 17.70
CA SER A 235 12.42 -0.61 18.61
C SER A 235 12.05 -0.50 20.09
N MET A 236 10.85 0.00 20.42
CA MET A 236 10.34 -0.06 21.80
C MET A 236 10.18 -1.50 22.29
N PHE A 237 9.89 -2.45 21.39
CA PHE A 237 9.80 -3.86 21.73
C PHE A 237 11.19 -4.52 21.80
N HIS A 238 12.01 -4.33 20.76
CA HIS A 238 13.35 -4.92 20.67
C HIS A 238 14.26 -4.09 19.75
N PRO A 239 15.53 -3.81 20.13
CA PRO A 239 16.41 -2.89 19.40
C PRO A 239 16.87 -3.36 18.00
N ARG A 240 16.50 -4.58 17.60
CA ARG A 240 16.82 -5.18 16.30
C ARG A 240 15.54 -5.48 15.51
N ALA A 241 14.77 -4.42 15.25
CA ALA A 241 13.55 -4.46 14.44
C ALA A 241 13.90 -4.24 12.96
N PHE A 242 13.60 -5.20 12.11
CA PHE A 242 13.77 -5.12 10.65
C PHE A 242 12.43 -4.79 10.01
N ILE A 243 12.30 -3.54 9.53
CA ILE A 243 11.05 -2.99 8.93
C ILE A 243 10.76 -3.58 7.53
N LYS A 244 11.74 -4.29 6.97
CA LYS A 244 11.67 -5.07 5.75
C LYS A 244 12.12 -6.49 6.10
N SER A 245 11.14 -7.38 6.26
CA SER A 245 11.26 -8.83 6.46
C SER A 245 12.15 -9.50 5.41
N ARG A 246 12.71 -10.69 5.68
CA ARG A 246 13.48 -11.43 4.66
C ARG A 246 12.65 -11.82 3.45
N PHE A 247 11.38 -12.12 3.65
CA PHE A 247 10.48 -12.67 2.64
C PHE A 247 9.31 -11.72 2.35
N ALA A 248 8.61 -11.99 1.24
CA ALA A 248 7.37 -11.28 0.92
C ALA A 248 6.23 -11.80 1.81
N PRO A 249 5.28 -10.95 2.23
CA PRO A 249 5.22 -9.51 1.98
C PRO A 249 6.22 -8.70 2.81
N GLN A 250 6.68 -7.59 2.24
CA GLN A 250 7.47 -6.56 2.93
C GLN A 250 6.69 -5.25 3.03
N GLY A 251 6.98 -4.47 4.07
CA GLY A 251 6.70 -3.04 4.12
C GLY A 251 5.45 -2.69 4.93
N THR A 252 4.84 -1.56 4.59
CA THR A 252 3.72 -0.98 5.34
C THR A 252 2.67 -0.40 4.39
N VAL A 253 1.43 -0.83 4.55
CA VAL A 253 0.26 -0.27 3.86
C VAL A 253 -0.61 0.47 4.86
N ALA A 254 -1.17 1.60 4.44
CA ALA A 254 -2.18 2.35 5.16
C ALA A 254 -3.49 2.46 4.36
N CYS A 255 -4.59 2.72 5.05
CA CYS A 255 -5.96 2.81 4.54
C CYS A 255 -6.72 3.91 5.28
N ILE A 256 -7.39 4.80 4.56
CA ILE A 256 -8.27 5.81 5.20
C ILE A 256 -9.52 5.08 5.70
N ARG A 257 -9.69 4.94 7.03
CA ARG A 257 -10.90 4.33 7.61
C ARG A 257 -12.02 5.35 7.77
N ALA A 258 -11.72 6.57 8.21
CA ALA A 258 -12.69 7.64 8.36
C ALA A 258 -12.06 9.02 8.13
N VAL A 259 -12.91 9.97 7.75
CA VAL A 259 -12.54 11.37 7.51
C VAL A 259 -13.52 12.28 8.25
N SER A 260 -13.00 13.37 8.82
CA SER A 260 -13.75 14.51 9.36
C SER A 260 -13.06 15.81 8.91
N ASP A 261 -13.64 16.98 9.21
CA ASP A 261 -13.08 18.26 8.78
C ASP A 261 -11.67 18.57 9.31
N PHE A 262 -11.28 17.97 10.43
CA PHE A 262 -9.96 18.18 11.05
C PHE A 262 -9.12 16.90 11.13
N TYR A 263 -9.74 15.74 11.30
CA TYR A 263 -9.07 14.46 11.56
C TYR A 263 -9.20 13.45 10.43
N LEU A 264 -8.17 12.62 10.30
CA LEU A 264 -8.17 11.36 9.59
C LEU A 264 -8.06 10.21 10.61
N ASP A 265 -8.84 9.16 10.41
CA ASP A 265 -8.65 7.84 11.04
C ASP A 265 -8.02 6.93 10.00
N ILE A 266 -6.80 6.47 10.27
CA ILE A 266 -5.98 5.69 9.35
C ILE A 266 -5.72 4.33 10.00
N ALA A 267 -6.23 3.28 9.37
CA ALA A 267 -5.83 1.91 9.67
C ALA A 267 -4.56 1.59 8.88
N PHE A 268 -3.61 0.88 9.48
CA PHE A 268 -2.38 0.49 8.81
C PHE A 268 -1.91 -0.90 9.23
N ARG A 269 -1.05 -1.48 8.42
CA ARG A 269 -0.52 -2.83 8.59
C ARG A 269 0.96 -2.85 8.24
N ILE A 270 1.78 -3.36 9.15
CA ILE A 270 3.24 -3.44 9.00
C ILE A 270 3.65 -4.91 9.00
N HIS A 271 4.50 -5.27 8.05
CA HIS A 271 5.21 -6.54 7.99
C HIS A 271 6.69 -6.31 8.32
N ALA A 272 7.11 -6.83 9.47
CA ALA A 272 8.43 -6.64 10.05
C ALA A 272 8.83 -7.86 10.88
N GLU A 273 10.14 -8.11 10.98
CA GLU A 273 10.74 -9.22 11.74
C GLU A 273 11.68 -8.67 12.81
N PHE A 274 11.97 -9.46 13.84
CA PHE A 274 13.00 -9.17 14.84
C PHE A 274 14.10 -10.22 14.78
N GLN A 275 15.33 -9.79 15.03
CA GLN A 275 16.47 -10.68 15.18
C GLN A 275 16.86 -10.72 16.66
N LEU A 276 16.82 -11.90 17.30
CA LEU A 276 16.89 -12.03 18.77
C LEU A 276 18.24 -12.50 19.32
N ASN A 277 19.03 -13.26 18.56
CA ASN A 277 20.33 -13.80 19.02
C ASN A 277 21.49 -12.90 18.59
N ASP A 278 22.51 -12.74 19.43
CA ASP A 278 23.73 -12.01 19.06
C ASP A 278 24.96 -12.92 19.02
N VAL A 279 26.01 -12.50 18.31
CA VAL A 279 27.28 -13.22 18.19
C VAL A 279 27.80 -13.56 19.60
N PRO A 280 28.16 -14.84 19.90
CA PRO A 280 28.45 -15.93 18.96
C PRO A 280 27.26 -16.84 18.60
N ASP A 281 26.07 -16.63 19.14
CA ASP A 281 24.90 -17.45 18.80
C ASP A 281 24.41 -17.11 17.39
N PHE A 282 24.05 -18.14 16.61
CA PHE A 282 23.53 -17.96 15.26
C PHE A 282 22.19 -17.21 15.24
N PRO A 283 21.83 -16.53 14.13
CA PRO A 283 20.61 -15.73 14.05
C PRO A 283 19.34 -16.51 14.37
N PHE A 284 18.50 -15.88 15.19
CA PHE A 284 17.13 -16.29 15.46
C PHE A 284 16.22 -15.15 15.01
N TRP A 285 15.35 -15.45 14.05
CA TRP A 285 14.36 -14.56 13.49
C TRP A 285 12.99 -14.84 14.12
N PHE A 286 12.29 -13.77 14.45
CA PHE A 286 10.96 -13.78 15.06
C PHE A 286 10.06 -12.88 14.23
N THR A 287 9.10 -13.45 13.52
CA THR A 287 8.30 -12.77 12.51
C THR A 287 6.82 -12.83 12.89
N PRO A 288 6.26 -11.81 13.55
CA PRO A 288 4.82 -11.73 13.76
C PRO A 288 4.08 -11.75 12.42
N GLY A 289 2.98 -12.49 12.33
CA GLY A 289 2.21 -12.62 11.09
C GLY A 289 1.69 -11.27 10.55
N GLN A 290 1.46 -10.30 11.43
CA GLN A 290 1.36 -8.87 11.08
C GLN A 290 1.42 -8.02 12.35
N PHE A 291 1.73 -6.74 12.20
CA PHE A 291 1.27 -5.71 13.13
C PHE A 291 0.06 -4.99 12.55
N ALA A 292 -1.05 -4.99 13.29
CA ALA A 292 -2.24 -4.20 13.02
C ALA A 292 -2.15 -2.85 13.75
N GLY A 293 -2.38 -1.76 13.03
CA GLY A 293 -2.24 -0.40 13.53
C GLY A 293 -3.46 0.47 13.24
N ASN A 294 -3.68 1.45 14.13
CA ASN A 294 -4.68 2.49 13.96
C ASN A 294 -4.15 3.80 14.54
N ILE A 295 -4.24 4.88 13.77
CA ILE A 295 -3.89 6.23 14.20
C ILE A 295 -5.01 7.21 13.84
N VAL A 296 -5.35 8.09 14.78
CA VAL A 296 -6.22 9.23 14.55
C VAL A 296 -5.39 10.50 14.74
N LEU A 297 -5.26 11.28 13.68
CA LEU A 297 -4.39 12.46 13.61
C LEU A 297 -5.03 13.59 12.80
N SER A 298 -4.57 14.81 13.03
CA SER A 298 -4.97 15.97 12.23
C SER A 298 -4.44 15.88 10.79
N ARG A 299 -5.13 16.52 9.83
CA ARG A 299 -4.79 16.48 8.40
C ARG A 299 -3.39 17.03 8.04
N ASP A 300 -2.75 17.78 8.93
CA ASP A 300 -1.40 18.36 8.83
C ASP A 300 -0.35 17.63 9.71
N SER A 301 -0.79 16.65 10.51
CA SER A 301 -0.02 15.96 11.56
C SER A 301 0.50 16.87 12.69
N SER A 302 -0.14 18.01 12.95
CA SER A 302 0.17 18.86 14.12
C SER A 302 -0.33 18.26 15.45
N HIS A 303 -1.41 17.46 15.43
CA HIS A 303 -1.99 16.80 16.61
C HIS A 303 -2.29 15.31 16.33
N VAL A 304 -1.96 14.42 17.27
CA VAL A 304 -2.30 13.00 17.26
C VAL A 304 -3.25 12.70 18.41
N ARG A 305 -4.49 12.36 18.08
CA ARG A 305 -5.56 12.08 19.04
C ARG A 305 -5.35 10.74 19.75
N HIS A 306 -4.91 9.73 19.01
CA HIS A 306 -4.72 8.36 19.48
C HIS A 306 -3.84 7.58 18.50
N ILE A 307 -2.99 6.68 19.01
CA ILE A 307 -2.39 5.60 18.21
C ILE A 307 -2.37 4.30 19.00
N SER A 308 -2.66 3.20 18.30
CA SER A 308 -2.45 1.84 18.77
C SER A 308 -1.77 0.99 17.69
N LEU A 309 -0.85 0.12 18.09
CA LEU A 309 -0.15 -0.84 17.24
C LEU A 309 -0.08 -2.16 17.99
N TYR A 310 -0.47 -3.28 17.40
CA TYR A 310 -0.44 -4.58 18.09
C TYR A 310 -0.27 -5.77 17.15
N VAL A 311 0.28 -6.87 17.66
CA VAL A 311 0.20 -8.19 17.00
C VAL A 311 -1.16 -8.81 17.32
N PRO A 312 -2.00 -9.14 16.33
CA PRO A 312 -3.28 -9.82 16.57
C PRO A 312 -3.09 -11.18 17.25
N ASN A 313 -3.87 -11.43 18.30
CA ASN A 313 -3.80 -12.62 19.16
C ASN A 313 -5.09 -13.46 19.16
N ASN A 314 -5.99 -13.19 18.21
CA ASN A 314 -7.27 -13.87 17.99
C ASN A 314 -7.14 -15.23 17.29
N ARG A 315 -5.93 -15.61 16.87
CA ARG A 315 -5.57 -16.91 16.28
C ARG A 315 -4.79 -17.74 17.29
N THR A 316 -4.78 -19.05 17.11
CA THR A 316 -4.04 -20.00 17.98
C THR A 316 -2.52 -19.90 17.83
N LEU A 317 -2.05 -19.34 16.71
CA LEU A 317 -0.65 -19.14 16.33
C LEU A 317 -0.59 -17.80 15.57
N ASN A 318 0.47 -17.02 15.77
CA ASN A 318 0.59 -15.67 15.21
C ASN A 318 2.04 -15.17 15.00
N VAL A 319 3.04 -16.04 15.16
CA VAL A 319 4.46 -15.72 15.02
C VAL A 319 5.21 -16.88 14.36
N ASP A 320 5.93 -16.58 13.28
CA ASP A 320 6.98 -17.45 12.72
C ASP A 320 8.29 -17.32 13.49
N MET A 321 9.03 -18.42 13.58
CA MET A 321 10.36 -18.46 14.17
C MET A 321 11.29 -19.30 13.30
N GLU A 322 12.32 -18.66 12.76
CA GLU A 322 13.36 -19.32 11.97
C GLU A 322 14.70 -19.11 12.65
N TRP A 323 15.53 -20.15 12.79
CA TRP A 323 16.87 -19.96 13.33
C TRP A 323 17.91 -20.83 12.67
N LEU A 324 19.10 -20.25 12.55
CA LEU A 324 20.26 -20.97 12.09
C LEU A 324 20.89 -21.75 13.27
N TYR A 325 21.41 -22.93 12.99
CA TYR A 325 22.18 -23.76 13.95
C TYR A 325 23.57 -24.14 13.42
N GLY A 326 24.00 -23.51 12.33
CA GLY A 326 25.36 -23.60 11.79
C GLY A 326 25.57 -22.60 10.66
N ALA A 327 26.79 -22.53 10.13
CA ALA A 327 27.19 -21.49 9.16
C ALA A 327 26.65 -21.65 7.72
N SER A 328 25.91 -22.73 7.43
CA SER A 328 25.32 -23.00 6.10
C SER A 328 23.82 -22.66 6.09
N GLU A 329 23.44 -21.57 5.44
CA GLU A 329 22.03 -21.11 5.41
C GLU A 329 21.10 -22.13 4.73
N SER A 330 21.58 -22.88 3.73
CA SER A 330 20.75 -23.79 2.92
C SER A 330 20.49 -25.17 3.55
N SER A 331 21.13 -25.49 4.67
CA SER A 331 21.05 -26.82 5.30
C SER A 331 20.88 -26.79 6.82
N ASN A 332 21.15 -25.66 7.46
CA ASN A 332 21.22 -25.56 8.93
C ASN A 332 20.22 -24.53 9.47
N MET A 333 19.02 -24.50 8.89
CA MET A 333 17.89 -23.68 9.34
C MET A 333 16.82 -24.58 9.94
N GLU A 334 16.31 -24.20 11.11
CA GLU A 334 15.08 -24.73 11.67
C GLU A 334 13.96 -23.70 11.54
N VAL A 335 12.73 -24.18 11.40
CA VAL A 335 11.50 -23.38 11.42
C VAL A 335 10.53 -23.94 12.46
N ASP A 336 9.78 -23.06 13.14
CA ASP A 336 8.66 -23.41 14.01
C ASP A 336 7.70 -22.22 14.11
N ILE A 337 6.48 -22.46 14.58
CA ILE A 337 5.43 -21.44 14.72
C ILE A 337 4.91 -21.45 16.16
N GLY A 338 4.53 -20.31 16.70
CA GLY A 338 4.07 -20.20 18.09
C GLY A 338 3.03 -19.12 18.34
N TYR A 339 2.59 -19.05 19.60
CA TYR A 339 1.60 -18.08 20.08
C TYR A 339 2.25 -17.02 20.97
N LEU A 340 2.10 -15.77 20.56
CA LEU A 340 2.45 -14.57 21.31
C LEU A 340 1.16 -13.93 21.87
N PRO A 341 0.93 -13.98 23.20
CA PRO A 341 -0.34 -13.53 23.78
C PRO A 341 -0.55 -12.01 23.70
N GLN A 342 0.52 -11.22 23.79
CA GLN A 342 0.44 -9.75 23.77
C GLN A 342 1.76 -9.14 23.27
N LEU A 343 1.67 -8.26 22.27
CA LEU A 343 2.73 -7.33 21.90
C LEU A 343 2.04 -6.09 21.32
N GLU A 344 1.98 -5.00 22.08
CA GLU A 344 1.24 -3.79 21.71
C GLU A 344 1.89 -2.48 22.19
N LEU A 345 1.74 -1.43 21.39
CA LEU A 345 1.95 -0.03 21.76
C LEU A 345 0.60 0.66 21.83
N ARG A 346 0.39 1.51 22.84
CA ARG A 346 -0.77 2.41 22.91
C ARG A 346 -0.35 3.80 23.39
N SER A 347 -0.98 4.84 22.84
CA SER A 347 -0.89 6.19 23.40
C SER A 347 -1.57 6.26 24.77
N VAL A 348 -0.89 6.84 25.75
CA VAL A 348 -1.43 7.09 27.11
C VAL A 348 -2.59 8.09 27.06
N GLY A 349 -2.52 9.02 26.11
CA GLY A 349 -3.56 10.00 25.78
C GLY A 349 -3.20 10.71 24.47
N PRO A 350 -3.96 11.74 24.08
CA PRO A 350 -3.65 12.58 22.93
C PRO A 350 -2.28 13.28 23.07
N SER A 351 -1.73 13.76 21.96
CA SER A 351 -0.56 14.63 22.01
C SER A 351 -0.89 15.96 22.70
N THR A 352 0.11 16.55 23.33
CA THR A 352 -0.01 17.80 24.09
C THR A 352 1.17 18.72 23.80
N PRO A 353 0.98 20.05 23.73
CA PRO A 353 2.05 21.00 23.46
C PRO A 353 3.11 20.98 24.57
N SER A 354 4.37 21.23 24.22
CA SER A 354 5.50 21.21 25.16
C SER A 354 5.46 22.35 26.19
N PHE A 355 4.74 23.44 25.87
CA PHE A 355 4.40 24.55 26.76
C PHE A 355 3.00 25.09 26.43
N ILE A 356 2.25 25.52 27.44
CA ILE A 356 0.94 26.17 27.29
C ILE A 356 1.14 27.68 27.52
N GLN A 357 0.66 28.53 26.62
CA GLN A 357 0.68 30.00 26.77
C GLN A 357 -0.72 30.56 27.03
N ASP A 358 -0.82 31.66 27.79
CA ASP A 358 -2.05 32.44 27.93
C ASP A 358 -2.29 33.37 26.72
N GLU A 359 -3.46 34.00 26.68
CA GLU A 359 -3.84 34.99 25.65
C GLU A 359 -2.91 36.23 25.58
N LYS A 360 -1.94 36.34 26.50
CA LYS A 360 -0.95 37.42 26.61
C LYS A 360 0.48 36.93 26.36
N GLY A 361 0.68 35.65 26.01
CA GLY A 361 1.98 35.04 25.72
C GLY A 361 2.77 34.58 26.96
N ASN A 362 2.18 34.56 28.16
CA ASN A 362 2.83 34.05 29.36
C ASN A 362 2.71 32.52 29.41
N ILE A 363 3.79 31.83 29.79
CA ILE A 363 3.78 30.37 29.96
C ILE A 363 2.95 30.02 31.21
N ILE A 364 1.84 29.31 31.02
CA ILE A 364 0.94 28.82 32.08
C ILE A 364 1.47 27.50 32.65
N ASP A 365 1.90 26.60 31.77
CA ASP A 365 2.39 25.28 32.12
C ASP A 365 3.58 24.91 31.22
N SER A 366 4.56 24.25 31.80
CA SER A 366 5.77 23.75 31.13
C SER A 366 6.17 22.45 31.78
N ARG A 367 6.49 21.44 30.96
CA ARG A 367 6.72 20.05 31.40
C ARG A 367 7.93 19.95 32.34
N GLY A 368 7.71 20.21 33.63
CA GLY A 368 8.74 20.40 34.66
C GLY A 368 8.34 21.30 35.85
N GLY A 369 7.25 22.08 35.74
CA GLY A 369 6.64 22.78 36.87
C GLY A 369 5.71 21.85 37.69
N GLY A 370 5.71 21.98 39.02
CA GLY A 370 4.89 21.18 39.94
C GLY A 370 3.42 21.61 40.03
N SER A 371 2.84 22.08 38.93
CA SER A 371 1.41 22.39 38.79
C SER A 371 0.60 21.12 38.49
N ASP A 372 -0.68 21.11 38.89
CA ASP A 372 -1.60 20.04 38.48
C ASP A 372 -1.73 20.04 36.95
N PRO A 373 -1.61 18.87 36.28
CA PRO A 373 -1.58 18.81 34.83
C PRO A 373 -2.91 19.26 34.22
N VAL A 374 -2.85 20.13 33.22
CA VAL A 374 -4.04 20.62 32.51
C VAL A 374 -4.77 19.44 31.86
N GLN A 375 -5.93 19.08 32.40
CA GLN A 375 -6.75 18.00 31.87
C GLN A 375 -7.51 18.50 30.62
N PHE A 376 -6.93 18.26 29.45
CA PHE A 376 -7.58 18.52 28.17
C PHE A 376 -8.82 17.63 28.01
N VAL A 377 -10.00 18.25 28.11
CA VAL A 377 -11.27 17.64 27.66
C VAL A 377 -11.37 17.91 26.17
N PHE A 378 -11.31 16.84 25.38
CA PHE A 378 -11.44 16.90 23.93
C PHE A 378 -12.79 16.32 23.51
N GLU A 379 -13.45 16.98 22.56
CA GLU A 379 -14.74 16.55 22.03
C GLU A 379 -14.65 15.21 21.25
N ASP A 380 -15.81 14.57 21.08
CA ASP A 380 -15.98 13.40 20.23
C ASP A 380 -15.87 13.79 18.75
N ILE A 381 -15.17 12.97 17.96
CA ILE A 381 -14.95 13.27 16.54
C ILE A 381 -16.19 12.85 15.73
N ASN A 382 -16.83 13.84 15.10
CA ASN A 382 -17.90 13.62 14.14
C ASN A 382 -17.31 13.27 12.76
N TRP A 383 -17.39 12.00 12.37
CA TRP A 383 -16.93 11.53 11.06
C TRP A 383 -17.91 11.93 9.95
N THR A 384 -17.41 12.56 8.89
CA THR A 384 -18.20 12.91 7.69
C THR A 384 -18.38 11.72 6.76
N SER A 385 -17.45 10.76 6.80
CA SER A 385 -17.52 9.49 6.08
C SER A 385 -16.64 8.45 6.77
N GLU A 386 -17.08 7.21 6.86
CA GLU A 386 -16.31 6.09 7.41
C GLU A 386 -16.66 4.73 6.78
N ILE A 387 -15.73 3.78 6.89
CA ILE A 387 -15.93 2.36 6.67
C ILE A 387 -15.70 1.57 7.97
N SER A 388 -16.17 0.32 8.01
CA SER A 388 -15.92 -0.56 9.15
C SER A 388 -14.42 -0.87 9.29
N ARG A 389 -14.03 -1.29 10.50
CA ARG A 389 -12.65 -1.74 10.76
C ARG A 389 -12.31 -3.00 9.95
N ASP A 390 -13.28 -3.89 9.74
CA ASP A 390 -13.09 -5.12 8.97
C ASP A 390 -12.94 -4.83 7.47
N ASP A 391 -13.69 -3.88 6.91
CA ASP A 391 -13.51 -3.42 5.53
C ASP A 391 -12.12 -2.79 5.33
N ALA A 392 -11.66 -1.98 6.28
CA ALA A 392 -10.34 -1.38 6.22
C ALA A 392 -9.24 -2.45 6.32
N ALA A 393 -9.37 -3.41 7.25
CA ALA A 393 -8.45 -4.54 7.39
C ALA A 393 -8.41 -5.40 6.12
N HIS A 394 -9.56 -5.70 5.50
CA HIS A 394 -9.64 -6.43 4.25
C HIS A 394 -8.98 -5.67 3.08
N ARG A 395 -9.17 -4.34 2.98
CA ARG A 395 -8.50 -3.51 1.97
C ARG A 395 -6.97 -3.48 2.13
N LEU A 396 -6.48 -3.37 3.37
CA LEU A 396 -5.04 -3.49 3.69
C LEU A 396 -4.51 -4.86 3.26
N GLU A 397 -5.21 -5.93 3.65
CA GLU A 397 -4.89 -7.31 3.33
C GLU A 397 -4.85 -7.58 1.81
N VAL A 398 -5.86 -7.13 1.06
CA VAL A 398 -5.92 -7.25 -0.41
C VAL A 398 -4.82 -6.45 -1.12
N THR A 399 -4.33 -5.38 -0.50
CA THR A 399 -3.20 -4.59 -1.03
C THR A 399 -1.88 -5.35 -0.88
N PHE A 400 -1.68 -6.07 0.22
CA PHE A 400 -0.54 -6.97 0.40
C PHE A 400 -0.66 -8.26 -0.43
N TYR A 401 -1.89 -8.78 -0.57
CA TYR A 401 -2.18 -10.06 -1.21
C TYR A 401 -3.23 -9.92 -2.31
N PRO A 402 -2.83 -9.50 -3.53
CA PRO A 402 -3.75 -9.30 -4.65
C PRO A 402 -4.60 -10.51 -5.02
N PHE A 403 -4.18 -11.74 -4.68
CA PHE A 403 -4.97 -12.95 -4.90
C PHE A 403 -6.26 -13.00 -4.05
N LYS A 404 -6.28 -12.34 -2.89
CA LYS A 404 -7.46 -12.24 -2.01
C LYS A 404 -8.60 -11.37 -2.56
N LYS A 405 -8.42 -10.76 -3.75
CA LYS A 405 -9.52 -10.17 -4.54
C LYS A 405 -10.54 -11.22 -4.99
N VAL A 406 -10.14 -12.49 -5.05
CA VAL A 406 -11.01 -13.61 -5.37
C VAL A 406 -11.53 -14.21 -4.06
N SER A 407 -12.85 -14.47 -3.99
CA SER A 407 -13.44 -15.18 -2.86
C SER A 407 -13.04 -16.65 -2.87
N TYR A 408 -12.27 -17.07 -1.88
CA TYR A 408 -12.01 -18.47 -1.60
C TYR A 408 -13.11 -19.03 -0.71
N LEU A 409 -13.67 -20.19 -1.07
CA LEU A 409 -14.72 -20.87 -0.33
C LEU A 409 -14.24 -22.26 0.08
N PRO A 410 -14.74 -22.83 1.20
CA PRO A 410 -14.58 -24.24 1.51
C PRO A 410 -14.95 -25.12 0.33
N PHE A 411 -14.24 -26.24 0.15
CA PHE A 411 -14.38 -27.12 -1.02
C PHE A 411 -15.84 -27.45 -1.41
N PRO A 412 -16.75 -27.91 -0.51
CA PRO A 412 -18.13 -28.18 -0.90
C PRO A 412 -18.91 -26.91 -1.29
N GLU A 413 -18.77 -25.82 -0.54
CA GLU A 413 -19.45 -24.54 -0.79
C GLU A 413 -19.05 -23.94 -2.15
N ALA A 414 -17.80 -24.14 -2.58
CA ALA A 414 -17.34 -23.72 -3.91
C ALA A 414 -18.15 -24.39 -5.05
N PHE A 415 -18.49 -25.67 -4.92
CA PHE A 415 -19.31 -26.38 -5.91
C PHE A 415 -20.79 -25.99 -5.84
N GLU A 416 -21.34 -25.81 -4.64
CA GLU A 416 -22.72 -25.32 -4.46
C GLU A 416 -22.88 -23.92 -5.06
N ARG A 417 -21.91 -23.03 -4.81
CA ARG A 417 -21.89 -21.67 -5.38
C ARG A 417 -21.70 -21.68 -6.90
N ALA A 418 -20.81 -22.52 -7.41
CA ALA A 418 -20.62 -22.69 -8.86
C ALA A 418 -21.89 -23.19 -9.55
N GLN A 419 -22.59 -24.17 -8.95
CA GLN A 419 -23.88 -24.66 -9.46
C GLN A 419 -24.95 -23.56 -9.43
N ALA A 420 -25.08 -22.83 -8.31
CA ALA A 420 -26.06 -21.76 -8.16
C ALA A 420 -25.83 -20.59 -9.14
N GLU A 421 -24.58 -20.21 -9.40
CA GLU A 421 -24.23 -19.17 -10.37
C GLU A 421 -24.14 -19.68 -11.82
N SER A 422 -24.34 -20.97 -12.07
CA SER A 422 -24.09 -21.61 -13.38
C SER A 422 -22.68 -21.35 -13.94
N LYS A 423 -21.67 -21.39 -13.06
CA LYS A 423 -20.24 -21.21 -13.36
C LYS A 423 -19.46 -22.50 -13.08
N LEU A 424 -18.19 -22.52 -13.47
CA LEU A 424 -17.24 -23.58 -13.13
C LEU A 424 -16.34 -23.13 -11.97
N VAL A 425 -15.91 -24.08 -11.14
CA VAL A 425 -14.81 -23.88 -10.18
C VAL A 425 -13.52 -23.72 -10.99
N HIS A 426 -12.86 -22.57 -10.86
CA HIS A 426 -11.70 -22.21 -11.69
C HIS A 426 -10.37 -22.71 -11.12
N SER A 427 -10.23 -22.77 -9.79
CA SER A 427 -9.02 -23.18 -9.09
C SER A 427 -9.39 -23.87 -7.77
N ILE A 428 -8.54 -24.80 -7.33
CA ILE A 428 -8.63 -25.50 -6.05
C ILE A 428 -7.25 -25.41 -5.40
N LEU A 429 -7.17 -24.79 -4.22
CA LEU A 429 -5.97 -24.78 -3.39
C LEU A 429 -6.04 -25.96 -2.42
N LEU A 430 -5.05 -26.86 -2.47
CA LEU A 430 -5.00 -28.07 -1.63
C LEU A 430 -4.12 -27.93 -0.39
N TRP A 431 -3.21 -26.96 -0.38
CA TRP A 431 -2.22 -26.75 0.68
C TRP A 431 -1.73 -25.29 0.69
N GLY A 432 -1.25 -24.83 1.84
CA GLY A 432 -0.88 -23.43 2.10
C GLY A 432 -1.99 -22.68 2.84
N ALA A 433 -1.60 -21.81 3.76
CA ALA A 433 -2.54 -20.89 4.40
C ALA A 433 -2.96 -19.81 3.40
N LEU A 434 -4.25 -19.45 3.40
CA LEU A 434 -4.75 -18.30 2.63
C LEU A 434 -4.64 -17.01 3.44
N ASP A 435 -3.94 -17.02 4.57
CA ASP A 435 -3.94 -15.99 5.59
C ASP A 435 -2.70 -16.04 6.48
N ASP A 436 -2.33 -14.90 7.05
CA ASP A 436 -1.09 -14.72 7.82
C ASP A 436 -1.14 -15.38 9.21
N GLN A 437 -1.09 -16.70 9.25
CA GLN A 437 -0.87 -17.45 10.49
C GLN A 437 0.56 -17.19 10.98
N SER A 438 1.49 -17.20 10.03
CA SER A 438 2.85 -16.68 10.08
C SER A 438 3.27 -16.35 8.63
N CYS A 439 4.33 -15.56 8.41
CA CYS A 439 4.69 -15.07 7.06
C CYS A 439 5.25 -16.18 6.15
#